data_AF-A0A4Y6U983-F1
#
_entry.id   AF-A0A4Y6U983-F1
#
_cell.length_a   1.000
_cell.length_b   1.000
_cell.length_c   1.000
_cell.angle_alpha   90.00
_cell.angle_beta   90.00
_cell.angle_gamma   90.00
#
_symmetry.space_group_name_H-M   'P 1'
#
loop_
_entity.id
_entity.type
_entity.pdbx_description
1 polymer ?
#
loop_
_entity_poly.entity_id
_entity_poly.type
_entity_poly.pdbx_seq_one_letter_code
_entity_poly.pdbx_strand_id
1 'polypeptide(L)'
;MTTPSIAPQSAQDDGTPITLQQAQARSWPSIIDYGAIVGGVHDCSSAFQDAYQAGLNDPTKSVIHVPPGVYLCKQTVMCGGGVTFVGSPLVVDNGEDGTNPDPDKRGTNGTTLLFPEGVSTMVQVGNEQLGGQGGGIMGIKLMREGWGKGDFNPAAAIPAGSIGVDYVNANNPVCQDIMVAGCETGFRFISTDGGNGISCQARNLHTSAITGSHVVLSTWPELYIEGSRFGLNGATYDCPCDAFITVTGGVVGNPAAGPNTLFCSNVQFNLGNNWVDSLIAWKDMTPDYRSDVETWHFTNCHVETINNIVRTDSTLRTLDDLAFTNCSFYFQPPAGESSSGWAVDQATQVTRCQFNGCAINTSLALEMGAGSDMAFTGNMVRGSFSFTSTHTTSDGGPRLALANNVLESGLLNLSGVWNELSVAGGTCSGVNDFATAGHKSILLPPNTYLGAPVYLKTPNGADLAFQEDSNIVLYGAQRQVLASFNTQESNPVPSFPQGITTPSVNGQATQRLDVQARHGDSVTYPSAFKEAPSVHITPAAAGGGFWLAAVDTSQTHDGQGFTLAVWNMAEGRPETAQAVPFTITATGPAL
;
A
#
# COMPACT_ATOMS: atom_id res chain seq x y z
N MET A 1 44.10 -60.08 22.97
CA MET A 1 42.66 -59.93 22.67
C MET A 1 42.33 -58.46 22.82
N THR A 2 42.38 -57.76 21.69
CA THR A 2 42.19 -56.31 21.54
C THR A 2 40.73 -56.05 21.18
N THR A 3 40.07 -55.22 21.98
CA THR A 3 38.79 -54.56 21.68
C THR A 3 38.97 -53.57 20.53
N PRO A 4 38.10 -53.54 19.50
CA PRO A 4 38.17 -52.52 18.48
C PRO A 4 37.48 -51.24 18.95
N SER A 5 38.24 -50.15 18.88
CA SER A 5 37.79 -48.76 18.94
C SER A 5 37.03 -48.42 17.66
N ILE A 6 35.80 -47.93 17.80
CA ILE A 6 35.07 -47.26 16.72
C ILE A 6 35.23 -45.76 16.98
N ALA A 7 36.07 -45.12 16.16
CA ALA A 7 36.17 -43.67 16.07
C ALA A 7 34.92 -43.12 15.36
N PRO A 8 34.39 -41.94 15.77
CA PRO A 8 33.37 -41.26 15.00
C PRO A 8 34.01 -40.72 13.71
N GLN A 9 33.61 -41.27 12.56
CA GLN A 9 33.90 -40.65 11.27
C GLN A 9 33.13 -39.34 11.17
N SER A 10 33.87 -38.25 11.11
CA SER A 10 33.40 -36.94 10.66
C SER A 10 32.86 -37.07 9.24
N ALA A 11 31.56 -36.89 9.06
CA ALA A 11 30.99 -36.62 7.75
C ALA A 11 31.47 -35.23 7.33
N GLN A 12 32.37 -35.18 6.35
CA GLN A 12 32.62 -33.96 5.59
C GLN A 12 31.37 -33.66 4.78
N ASP A 13 30.76 -32.55 5.14
CA ASP A 13 29.74 -31.83 4.38
C ASP A 13 30.40 -31.27 3.12
N ASP A 14 30.18 -31.92 1.96
CA ASP A 14 30.79 -31.54 0.69
C ASP A 14 29.87 -30.74 -0.22
N GLY A 15 28.81 -30.13 0.31
CA GLY A 15 28.02 -29.11 -0.40
C GLY A 15 27.41 -29.57 -1.72
N THR A 16 27.34 -30.87 -1.99
CA THR A 16 26.69 -31.41 -3.18
C THR A 16 25.18 -31.42 -2.96
N PRO A 17 24.35 -30.83 -3.84
CA PRO A 17 22.90 -30.90 -3.71
C PRO A 17 22.46 -32.36 -3.65
N ILE A 18 21.69 -32.72 -2.62
CA ILE A 18 21.02 -34.01 -2.53
C ILE A 18 20.19 -34.18 -3.80
N THR A 19 20.62 -35.07 -4.69
CA THR A 19 19.89 -35.35 -5.94
C THR A 19 18.58 -36.07 -5.62
N LEU A 20 17.55 -35.87 -6.44
CA LEU A 20 16.21 -36.50 -6.32
C LEU A 20 16.28 -38.04 -6.13
N GLN A 21 17.38 -38.68 -6.53
CA GLN A 21 17.67 -40.10 -6.35
C GLN A 21 18.00 -40.51 -4.91
N GLN A 22 18.51 -39.62 -4.05
CA GLN A 22 18.75 -39.93 -2.64
C GLN A 22 17.48 -39.78 -1.78
N ALA A 23 16.47 -39.04 -2.25
CA ALA A 23 15.13 -39.02 -1.66
C ALA A 23 14.33 -40.32 -1.93
N GLN A 24 14.68 -41.09 -2.96
CA GLN A 24 14.06 -42.38 -3.28
C GLN A 24 14.42 -43.52 -2.31
N ALA A 25 15.27 -43.29 -1.30
CA ALA A 25 15.63 -44.29 -0.28
C ALA A 25 14.71 -44.29 0.96
N ARG A 26 13.68 -43.43 1.02
CA ARG A 26 12.55 -43.58 1.96
C ARG A 26 11.27 -43.72 1.15
N SER A 27 10.74 -44.93 1.05
CA SER A 27 9.37 -45.15 0.58
C SER A 27 8.42 -44.56 1.62
N TRP A 28 8.00 -43.31 1.45
CA TRP A 28 6.92 -42.76 2.26
C TRP A 28 5.70 -43.67 2.13
N PRO A 29 5.03 -44.02 3.24
CA PRO A 29 3.79 -44.78 3.15
C PRO A 29 2.79 -44.02 2.29
N SER A 30 2.06 -44.75 1.47
CA SER A 30 1.02 -44.23 0.59
C SER A 30 -0.33 -44.31 1.29
N ILE A 31 -1.22 -43.34 1.05
CA ILE A 31 -2.63 -43.47 1.48
C ILE A 31 -3.33 -44.72 0.90
N ILE A 32 -2.82 -45.30 -0.19
CA ILE A 32 -3.29 -46.58 -0.73
C ILE A 32 -2.97 -47.74 0.21
N ASP A 33 -1.85 -47.69 0.95
CA ASP A 33 -1.47 -48.71 1.93
C ASP A 33 -2.46 -48.77 3.11
N TYR A 34 -3.25 -47.71 3.29
CA TYR A 34 -4.31 -47.59 4.28
C TYR A 34 -5.72 -47.77 3.68
N GLY A 35 -5.82 -48.25 2.43
CA GLY A 35 -7.08 -48.64 1.81
C GLY A 35 -7.80 -47.56 1.00
N ALA A 36 -7.17 -46.42 0.70
CA ALA A 36 -7.74 -45.43 -0.19
C ALA A 36 -7.85 -45.96 -1.63
N ILE A 37 -8.96 -45.64 -2.31
CA ILE A 37 -9.26 -46.10 -3.67
C ILE A 37 -9.39 -44.88 -4.59
N VAL A 38 -8.59 -44.87 -5.66
CA VAL A 38 -8.67 -43.84 -6.70
C VAL A 38 -9.96 -43.99 -7.51
N GLY A 39 -10.60 -42.87 -7.82
CA GLY A 39 -11.74 -42.80 -8.74
C GLY A 39 -12.84 -41.83 -8.31
N GLY A 40 -12.73 -41.21 -7.14
CA GLY A 40 -13.70 -40.21 -6.67
C GLY A 40 -15.08 -40.76 -6.33
N VAL A 41 -15.25 -42.08 -6.21
CA VAL A 41 -16.54 -42.74 -5.92
C VAL A 41 -16.55 -43.38 -4.53
N HIS A 42 -15.39 -43.90 -4.10
CA HIS A 42 -15.25 -44.57 -2.80
C HIS A 42 -14.81 -43.56 -1.73
N ASP A 43 -15.47 -43.60 -0.58
CA ASP A 43 -15.09 -42.79 0.57
C ASP A 43 -13.74 -43.25 1.12
N CYS A 44 -12.75 -42.37 1.05
CA CYS A 44 -11.38 -42.58 1.47
C CYS A 44 -11.08 -41.99 2.85
N SER A 45 -12.07 -41.40 3.54
CA SER A 45 -11.85 -40.67 4.79
C SER A 45 -11.16 -41.52 5.86
N SER A 46 -11.54 -42.80 6.00
CA SER A 46 -10.91 -43.71 6.97
C SER A 46 -9.45 -44.01 6.63
N ALA A 47 -9.08 -44.10 5.35
CA ALA A 47 -7.70 -44.32 4.93
C ALA A 47 -6.81 -43.12 5.29
N PHE A 48 -7.31 -41.90 5.11
CA PHE A 48 -6.61 -40.69 5.55
C PHE A 48 -6.45 -40.65 7.07
N GLN A 49 -7.49 -41.00 7.82
CA GLN A 49 -7.44 -41.07 9.28
C GLN A 49 -6.43 -42.12 9.77
N ASP A 50 -6.44 -43.32 9.20
CA ASP A 50 -5.52 -44.39 9.56
C ASP A 50 -4.06 -44.03 9.24
N ALA A 51 -3.84 -43.40 8.08
CA ALA A 51 -2.53 -42.89 7.69
C ALA A 51 -2.03 -41.79 8.66
N TYR A 52 -2.91 -40.85 9.02
CA TYR A 52 -2.63 -39.81 10.01
C TYR A 52 -2.25 -40.39 11.37
N GLN A 53 -3.03 -41.35 11.88
CA GLN A 53 -2.72 -42.04 13.14
C GLN A 53 -1.40 -42.82 13.07
N ALA A 54 -1.09 -43.44 11.93
CA ALA A 54 0.19 -44.10 11.74
C ALA A 54 1.37 -43.11 11.79
N GLY A 55 1.22 -41.92 11.18
CA GLY A 55 2.23 -40.86 11.24
C GLY A 55 2.40 -40.25 12.64
N LEU A 56 1.32 -40.10 13.41
CA LEU A 56 1.39 -39.63 14.79
C LEU A 56 2.12 -40.63 15.70
N ASN A 57 1.88 -41.92 15.50
CA ASN A 57 2.47 -42.99 16.32
C ASN A 57 3.91 -43.33 15.92
N ASP A 58 4.32 -42.98 14.71
CA ASP A 58 5.65 -43.27 14.17
C ASP A 58 6.17 -42.08 13.34
N PRO A 59 7.08 -41.26 13.91
CA PRO A 59 7.66 -40.12 13.21
C PRO A 59 8.38 -40.48 11.90
N THR A 60 8.77 -41.75 11.69
CA THR A 60 9.35 -42.18 10.40
C THR A 60 8.31 -42.26 9.27
N LYS A 61 7.02 -42.22 9.63
CA LYS A 61 5.84 -42.19 8.75
C LYS A 61 5.12 -40.84 8.77
N SER A 62 5.76 -39.80 9.28
CA SER A 62 5.15 -38.48 9.38
C SER A 62 4.94 -37.79 8.02
N VAL A 63 5.55 -38.30 6.95
CA VAL A 63 5.27 -37.84 5.58
C VAL A 63 4.53 -38.96 4.84
N ILE A 64 3.33 -38.65 4.36
CA ILE A 64 2.43 -39.62 3.72
C ILE A 64 2.21 -39.19 2.28
N HIS A 65 2.51 -40.08 1.34
CA HIS A 65 2.31 -39.82 -0.08
C HIS A 65 0.83 -40.02 -0.47
N VAL A 66 0.30 -39.08 -1.25
CA VAL A 66 -1.03 -39.14 -1.85
C VAL A 66 -0.86 -39.20 -3.37
N PRO A 67 -0.86 -40.40 -3.98
CA PRO A 67 -0.62 -40.56 -5.41
C PRO A 67 -1.57 -39.72 -6.28
N PRO A 68 -1.22 -39.43 -7.55
CA PRO A 68 -2.14 -38.81 -8.49
C PRO A 68 -3.45 -39.59 -8.59
N GLY A 69 -4.56 -38.87 -8.57
CA GLY A 69 -5.88 -39.48 -8.53
C GLY A 69 -6.93 -38.57 -7.94
N VAL A 70 -8.18 -39.04 -8.00
CA VAL A 70 -9.33 -38.39 -7.39
C VAL A 70 -9.80 -39.26 -6.23
N TYR A 71 -9.89 -38.68 -5.03
CA TYR A 71 -10.28 -39.37 -3.80
C TYR A 71 -11.48 -38.67 -3.18
N LEU A 72 -12.58 -39.38 -3.00
CA LEU A 72 -13.76 -38.84 -2.31
C LEU A 72 -13.54 -38.93 -0.80
N CYS A 73 -13.65 -37.81 -0.08
CA CYS A 73 -13.54 -37.73 1.36
C CYS A 73 -14.88 -37.20 1.92
N LYS A 74 -15.69 -38.08 2.51
CA LYS A 74 -16.97 -37.70 3.12
C LYS A 74 -16.86 -37.13 4.55
N GLN A 75 -15.64 -37.01 5.05
CA GLN A 75 -15.31 -36.39 6.33
C GLN A 75 -14.10 -35.47 6.17
N THR A 76 -13.87 -34.61 7.16
CA THR A 76 -12.68 -33.77 7.25
C THR A 76 -11.41 -34.63 7.27
N VAL A 77 -10.43 -34.27 6.45
CA VAL A 77 -9.10 -34.86 6.49
C VAL A 77 -8.25 -34.12 7.52
N MET A 78 -7.74 -34.86 8.50
CA MET A 78 -6.92 -34.30 9.58
C MET A 78 -5.44 -34.41 9.23
N CYS A 79 -4.71 -33.31 9.38
CA CYS A 79 -3.25 -33.20 9.30
C CYS A 79 -2.73 -32.48 10.55
N GLY A 80 -1.46 -32.66 10.94
CA GLY A 80 -0.92 -32.02 12.15
C GLY A 80 -0.07 -32.97 12.99
N GLY A 81 0.38 -32.54 14.18
CA GLY A 81 1.22 -33.41 15.02
C GLY A 81 2.55 -33.80 14.35
N GLY A 82 3.06 -32.97 13.44
CA GLY A 82 4.20 -33.29 12.57
C GLY A 82 3.88 -34.14 11.34
N VAL A 83 2.62 -34.52 11.10
CA VAL A 83 2.19 -35.31 9.93
C VAL A 83 1.83 -34.42 8.74
N THR A 84 2.40 -34.73 7.58
CA THR A 84 2.22 -34.01 6.31
C THR A 84 1.77 -34.94 5.20
N PHE A 85 0.70 -34.58 4.51
CA PHE A 85 0.28 -35.25 3.26
C PHE A 85 0.89 -34.56 2.05
N VAL A 86 1.58 -35.33 1.21
CA VAL A 86 2.25 -34.83 0.00
C VAL A 86 1.63 -35.47 -1.22
N GLY A 87 0.88 -34.68 -1.96
CA GLY A 87 0.33 -35.04 -3.26
C GLY A 87 1.32 -34.78 -4.41
N SER A 88 0.85 -35.03 -5.62
CA SER A 88 1.58 -34.68 -6.84
C SER A 88 1.24 -33.26 -7.28
N PRO A 89 2.26 -32.42 -7.52
CA PRO A 89 2.08 -30.99 -7.72
C PRO A 89 1.16 -30.66 -8.89
N LEU A 90 0.57 -29.49 -8.74
CA LEU A 90 -0.49 -28.94 -9.55
C LEU A 90 -0.01 -28.66 -11.00
N VAL A 91 -0.66 -29.28 -11.98
CA VAL A 91 -0.84 -28.63 -13.29
C VAL A 91 -2.13 -27.83 -13.15
N VAL A 92 -2.02 -26.53 -12.86
CA VAL A 92 -3.16 -25.62 -13.03
C VAL A 92 -3.37 -25.56 -14.52
N ASP A 93 -4.29 -26.37 -15.02
CA ASP A 93 -4.80 -26.14 -16.36
C ASP A 93 -5.57 -24.82 -16.28
N ASN A 94 -5.08 -23.79 -16.98
CA ASN A 94 -5.62 -22.42 -16.95
C ASN A 94 -6.97 -22.33 -17.70
N GLY A 95 -7.86 -23.29 -17.48
CA GLY A 95 -9.15 -23.37 -18.15
C GLY A 95 -9.02 -23.36 -19.67
N GLU A 96 -7.99 -24.00 -20.25
CA GLU A 96 -7.93 -24.14 -21.70
C GLU A 96 -9.14 -24.94 -22.16
N ASP A 97 -10.02 -24.20 -22.83
CA ASP A 97 -11.29 -24.55 -23.42
C ASP A 97 -12.40 -24.98 -22.45
N GLY A 98 -13.23 -23.99 -22.07
CA GLY A 98 -14.60 -24.16 -21.58
C GLY A 98 -15.55 -24.92 -22.52
N THR A 99 -15.04 -25.77 -23.42
CA THR A 99 -15.77 -26.68 -24.30
C THR A 99 -15.76 -28.12 -23.81
N ASN A 100 -15.03 -28.47 -22.74
CA ASN A 100 -15.08 -29.84 -22.19
C ASN A 100 -15.54 -29.85 -20.71
N PRO A 101 -16.85 -29.73 -20.45
CA PRO A 101 -17.43 -29.77 -19.11
C PRO A 101 -17.46 -31.18 -18.51
N ASP A 102 -16.74 -32.14 -19.08
CA ASP A 102 -16.76 -33.55 -18.67
C ASP A 102 -15.86 -33.76 -17.44
N PRO A 103 -16.42 -33.91 -16.22
CA PRO A 103 -15.66 -34.16 -15.00
C PRO A 103 -14.87 -35.47 -15.07
N ASP A 104 -15.26 -36.41 -15.93
CA ASP A 104 -14.59 -37.72 -16.12
C ASP A 104 -13.38 -37.62 -17.06
N LYS A 105 -13.20 -36.48 -17.76
CA LYS A 105 -12.04 -36.19 -18.62
C LYS A 105 -11.12 -35.11 -18.10
N ARG A 106 -11.38 -34.56 -16.90
CA ARG A 106 -10.37 -33.76 -16.19
C ARG A 106 -9.17 -34.67 -15.98
N GLY A 107 -8.13 -34.47 -16.79
CA GLY A 107 -6.95 -35.32 -16.78
C GLY A 107 -6.51 -35.57 -15.35
N THR A 108 -6.16 -36.81 -15.05
CA THR A 108 -5.61 -37.34 -13.80
C THR A 108 -4.25 -36.71 -13.42
N ASN A 109 -3.98 -35.48 -13.89
CA ASN A 109 -2.78 -34.73 -13.65
C ASN A 109 -2.89 -34.15 -12.23
N GLY A 110 -2.25 -34.87 -11.31
CA GLY A 110 -2.12 -34.49 -9.90
C GLY A 110 -3.12 -35.15 -8.96
N THR A 111 -3.04 -34.72 -7.70
CA THR A 111 -3.83 -35.26 -6.59
C THR A 111 -5.04 -34.38 -6.30
N THR A 112 -6.24 -34.96 -6.25
CA THR A 112 -7.50 -34.26 -5.96
C THR A 112 -8.27 -34.97 -4.85
N LEU A 113 -8.68 -34.21 -3.84
CA LEU A 113 -9.63 -34.63 -2.82
C LEU A 113 -10.97 -33.95 -3.09
N LEU A 114 -12.03 -34.77 -3.26
CA LEU A 114 -13.40 -34.31 -3.45
C LEU A 114 -14.16 -34.40 -2.13
N PHE A 115 -14.91 -33.36 -1.80
CA PHE A 115 -15.72 -33.29 -0.59
C PHE A 115 -17.18 -33.03 -0.92
N PRO A 116 -18.15 -33.78 -0.37
CA PRO A 116 -19.56 -33.50 -0.57
C PRO A 116 -19.98 -32.22 0.19
N GLU A 117 -21.17 -31.71 -0.12
CA GLU A 117 -21.74 -30.48 0.51
C GLU A 117 -21.80 -30.55 2.03
N GLY A 118 -22.07 -31.74 2.60
CA GLY A 118 -22.19 -31.94 4.04
C GLY A 118 -20.90 -31.84 4.85
N VAL A 119 -19.72 -31.69 4.22
CA VAL A 119 -18.44 -31.52 4.93
C VAL A 119 -18.16 -30.04 5.12
N SER A 120 -18.23 -29.55 6.36
CA SER A 120 -17.99 -28.13 6.68
C SER A 120 -16.54 -27.73 6.42
N THR A 121 -15.57 -28.46 6.97
CA THR A 121 -14.12 -28.22 6.77
C THR A 121 -13.52 -29.35 5.95
N MET A 122 -12.91 -29.06 4.81
CA MET A 122 -12.34 -30.11 3.95
C MET A 122 -11.07 -30.70 4.58
N VAL A 123 -10.11 -29.85 4.92
CA VAL A 123 -8.85 -30.24 5.58
C VAL A 123 -8.64 -29.39 6.83
N GLN A 124 -8.28 -30.03 7.94
CA GLN A 124 -7.85 -29.32 9.15
C GLN A 124 -6.38 -29.66 9.45
N VAL A 125 -5.55 -28.64 9.56
CA VAL A 125 -4.13 -28.75 9.91
C VAL A 125 -3.93 -28.24 11.34
N GLY A 126 -3.51 -29.12 12.23
CA GLY A 126 -3.40 -28.83 13.65
C GLY A 126 -4.74 -28.97 14.40
N ASN A 127 -4.68 -28.84 15.72
CA ASN A 127 -5.83 -28.82 16.61
C ASN A 127 -5.44 -28.20 17.97
N GLU A 128 -6.43 -27.98 18.82
CA GLU A 128 -6.24 -27.43 20.18
C GLU A 128 -5.42 -28.33 21.12
N GLN A 129 -5.37 -29.64 20.87
CA GLN A 129 -4.78 -30.61 21.80
C GLN A 129 -3.31 -30.96 21.52
N LEU A 130 -2.87 -30.87 20.27
CA LEU A 130 -1.56 -31.35 19.80
C LEU A 130 -0.50 -30.24 19.67
N GLY A 131 -0.75 -29.09 20.30
CA GLY A 131 0.24 -28.04 20.58
C GLY A 131 1.25 -27.81 19.47
N GLY A 132 0.87 -27.09 18.42
CA GLY A 132 1.83 -26.41 17.57
C GLY A 132 2.77 -27.27 16.70
N GLN A 133 2.61 -28.58 16.58
CA GLN A 133 3.57 -29.39 15.82
C GLN A 133 3.33 -29.28 14.29
N GLY A 134 4.33 -28.76 13.57
CA GLY A 134 4.31 -28.35 12.15
C GLY A 134 4.12 -29.45 11.11
N GLY A 135 2.96 -30.11 11.11
CA GLY A 135 2.47 -30.90 9.98
C GLY A 135 1.90 -30.03 8.85
N GLY A 136 1.25 -30.63 7.85
CA GLY A 136 0.64 -29.83 6.78
C GLY A 136 0.13 -30.60 5.57
N ILE A 137 -0.02 -29.87 4.47
CA ILE A 137 -0.48 -30.39 3.19
C ILE A 137 0.28 -29.73 2.05
N MET A 138 0.66 -30.52 1.05
CA MET A 138 1.41 -30.04 -0.11
C MET A 138 0.96 -30.71 -1.41
N GLY A 139 0.80 -29.95 -2.48
CA GLY A 139 0.58 -30.51 -3.82
C GLY A 139 -0.77 -31.20 -3.99
N ILE A 140 -1.84 -30.67 -3.37
CA ILE A 140 -3.18 -31.28 -3.37
C ILE A 140 -4.23 -30.24 -3.78
N LYS A 141 -5.14 -30.66 -4.67
CA LYS A 141 -6.38 -29.93 -4.98
C LYS A 141 -7.49 -30.39 -4.04
N LEU A 142 -8.19 -29.44 -3.44
CA LEU A 142 -9.35 -29.64 -2.56
C LEU A 142 -10.56 -29.03 -3.23
N MET A 143 -11.57 -29.84 -3.51
CA MET A 143 -12.69 -29.40 -4.33
C MET A 143 -14.02 -29.90 -3.77
N ARG A 144 -15.04 -29.05 -3.85
CA ARG A 144 -16.43 -29.47 -3.61
C ARG A 144 -16.92 -30.39 -4.73
N GLU A 145 -17.61 -31.47 -4.39
CA GLU A 145 -18.31 -32.29 -5.37
C GLU A 145 -19.26 -31.45 -6.21
N GLY A 146 -19.27 -31.67 -7.52
CA GLY A 146 -20.10 -30.91 -8.45
C GLY A 146 -19.46 -29.62 -8.97
N TRP A 147 -18.42 -29.10 -8.33
CA TRP A 147 -17.74 -27.90 -8.82
C TRP A 147 -17.13 -28.11 -10.22
N GLY A 148 -17.37 -27.16 -11.12
CA GLY A 148 -16.95 -27.18 -12.53
C GLY A 148 -17.75 -28.11 -13.44
N LYS A 149 -18.89 -28.66 -12.98
CA LYS A 149 -19.90 -29.24 -13.90
C LYS A 149 -20.66 -28.07 -14.53
N GLY A 150 -21.00 -28.15 -15.82
CA GLY A 150 -21.55 -27.02 -16.59
C GLY A 150 -22.81 -26.35 -16.03
N ASP A 151 -23.53 -27.01 -15.13
CA ASP A 151 -24.72 -26.49 -14.45
C ASP A 151 -24.47 -26.08 -12.98
N PHE A 152 -23.21 -26.12 -12.52
CA PHE A 152 -22.88 -25.74 -11.16
C PHE A 152 -23.08 -24.24 -10.99
N ASN A 153 -24.07 -23.84 -10.21
CA ASN A 153 -24.23 -22.47 -9.73
C ASN A 153 -23.52 -22.35 -8.38
N PRO A 154 -22.30 -21.76 -8.33
CA PRO A 154 -21.51 -21.69 -7.11
C PRO A 154 -22.24 -21.01 -5.96
N ALA A 155 -23.00 -19.95 -6.25
CA ALA A 155 -23.69 -19.15 -5.24
C ALA A 155 -24.80 -19.92 -4.50
N ALA A 156 -25.35 -20.98 -5.10
CA ALA A 156 -26.42 -21.78 -4.49
C ALA A 156 -25.91 -23.08 -3.85
N ALA A 157 -24.68 -23.50 -4.15
CA ALA A 157 -24.16 -24.82 -3.81
C ALA A 157 -23.00 -24.81 -2.79
N ILE A 158 -22.51 -23.62 -2.42
CA ILE A 158 -21.45 -23.48 -1.42
C ILE A 158 -22.08 -23.45 -0.02
N PRO A 159 -21.77 -24.41 0.87
CA PRO A 159 -22.33 -24.42 2.22
C PRO A 159 -21.81 -23.22 3.03
N ALA A 160 -22.70 -22.57 3.76
CA ALA A 160 -22.33 -21.55 4.72
C ALA A 160 -21.43 -22.12 5.84
N GLY A 161 -20.47 -21.32 6.31
CA GLY A 161 -19.43 -21.68 7.25
C GLY A 161 -18.40 -22.67 6.71
N SER A 162 -18.44 -23.02 5.42
CA SER A 162 -17.53 -24.04 4.88
C SER A 162 -16.12 -23.51 4.66
N ILE A 163 -15.12 -24.34 4.96
CA ILE A 163 -13.70 -24.00 4.92
C ILE A 163 -12.95 -25.02 4.07
N GLY A 164 -12.07 -24.55 3.18
CA GLY A 164 -11.16 -25.42 2.45
C GLY A 164 -10.07 -25.99 3.35
N VAL A 165 -9.15 -25.14 3.80
CA VAL A 165 -8.11 -25.55 4.75
C VAL A 165 -8.16 -24.71 6.00
N ASP A 166 -8.26 -25.36 7.14
CA ASP A 166 -8.28 -24.72 8.46
C ASP A 166 -6.99 -25.04 9.24
N TYR A 167 -6.10 -24.06 9.35
CA TYR A 167 -4.88 -24.15 10.14
C TYR A 167 -5.17 -23.69 11.57
N VAL A 168 -5.35 -24.64 12.48
CA VAL A 168 -5.74 -24.40 13.87
C VAL A 168 -4.54 -24.64 14.77
N ASN A 169 -4.04 -23.57 15.41
CA ASN A 169 -2.95 -23.62 16.38
C ASN A 169 -1.66 -24.31 15.89
N ALA A 170 -1.41 -24.38 14.58
CA ALA A 170 -0.27 -25.08 13.99
C ALA A 170 0.98 -24.20 13.92
N ASN A 171 2.15 -24.63 14.40
CA ASN A 171 3.36 -23.82 14.26
C ASN A 171 4.12 -24.21 13.00
N ASN A 172 4.36 -23.24 12.12
CA ASN A 172 5.13 -23.42 10.89
C ASN A 172 4.64 -24.60 10.03
N PRO A 173 3.33 -24.70 9.75
CA PRO A 173 2.81 -25.81 8.99
C PRO A 173 3.31 -25.77 7.54
N VAL A 174 3.37 -26.95 6.90
CA VAL A 174 3.59 -27.02 5.44
C VAL A 174 2.33 -26.57 4.73
N CYS A 175 2.45 -25.52 3.91
CA CYS A 175 1.35 -24.87 3.19
C CYS A 175 1.83 -24.50 1.78
N GLN A 176 1.82 -25.47 0.85
CA GLN A 176 2.44 -25.25 -0.46
C GLN A 176 1.74 -25.99 -1.61
N ASP A 177 1.60 -25.32 -2.77
CA ASP A 177 1.05 -25.92 -4.01
C ASP A 177 -0.35 -26.51 -3.79
N ILE A 178 -1.21 -25.77 -3.08
CA ILE A 178 -2.56 -26.19 -2.70
C ILE A 178 -3.58 -25.38 -3.51
N MET A 179 -4.59 -26.06 -4.05
CA MET A 179 -5.76 -25.40 -4.61
C MET A 179 -6.99 -25.71 -3.77
N VAL A 180 -7.83 -24.71 -3.51
CA VAL A 180 -9.12 -24.86 -2.83
C VAL A 180 -10.23 -24.33 -3.73
N ALA A 181 -11.33 -25.09 -3.89
CA ALA A 181 -12.49 -24.60 -4.63
C ALA A 181 -13.84 -25.03 -4.04
N GLY A 182 -14.81 -24.11 -4.05
CA GLY A 182 -16.20 -24.36 -3.66
C GLY A 182 -16.44 -24.38 -2.15
N CYS A 183 -15.98 -23.33 -1.47
CA CYS A 183 -16.18 -23.14 -0.03
C CYS A 183 -16.39 -21.66 0.29
N GLU A 184 -16.89 -21.34 1.48
CA GLU A 184 -17.05 -19.94 1.89
C GLU A 184 -15.70 -19.30 2.23
N THR A 185 -14.83 -20.04 2.92
CA THR A 185 -13.47 -19.60 3.25
C THR A 185 -12.43 -20.52 2.62
N GLY A 186 -11.53 -19.96 1.81
CA GLY A 186 -10.47 -20.74 1.14
C GLY A 186 -9.48 -21.33 2.13
N PHE A 187 -8.66 -20.45 2.72
CA PHE A 187 -7.66 -20.78 3.74
C PHE A 187 -7.94 -19.98 5.01
N ARG A 188 -8.04 -20.66 6.15
CA ARG A 188 -8.20 -20.03 7.46
C ARG A 188 -7.00 -20.36 8.34
N PHE A 189 -6.44 -19.35 9.00
CA PHE A 189 -5.37 -19.48 9.98
C PHE A 189 -5.89 -18.93 11.30
N ILE A 190 -5.97 -19.77 12.34
CA ILE A 190 -6.58 -19.42 13.62
C ILE A 190 -5.76 -19.85 14.83
N SER A 191 -5.55 -18.92 15.76
CA SER A 191 -5.06 -19.20 17.12
C SER A 191 -6.21 -19.06 18.11
N THR A 192 -6.49 -20.10 18.91
CA THR A 192 -7.62 -20.09 19.86
C THR A 192 -7.22 -19.65 21.27
N ASP A 193 -5.96 -19.83 21.66
CA ASP A 193 -5.51 -19.66 23.06
C ASP A 193 -4.44 -18.56 23.22
N GLY A 194 -4.15 -17.83 22.15
CA GLY A 194 -3.14 -16.76 22.11
C GLY A 194 -1.69 -17.19 22.31
N GLY A 195 -1.42 -18.48 22.51
CA GLY A 195 -0.07 -19.03 22.70
C GLY A 195 0.34 -20.12 21.70
N ASN A 196 -0.54 -20.44 20.74
CA ASN A 196 -0.32 -21.49 19.75
C ASN A 196 -0.49 -20.93 18.32
N GLY A 197 0.22 -21.48 17.34
CA GLY A 197 0.43 -20.81 16.06
C GLY A 197 1.56 -19.79 16.18
N ILE A 198 2.54 -19.84 15.28
CA ILE A 198 3.66 -18.89 15.24
C ILE A 198 3.63 -18.19 13.88
N SER A 199 4.08 -18.90 12.85
CA SER A 199 4.15 -18.38 11.50
C SER A 199 3.72 -19.44 10.50
N CYS A 200 3.40 -19.02 9.28
CA CYS A 200 3.27 -19.90 8.13
C CYS A 200 3.91 -19.24 6.92
N GLN A 201 4.75 -19.98 6.19
CA GLN A 201 5.25 -19.59 4.87
C GLN A 201 4.45 -20.33 3.80
N ALA A 202 3.35 -19.71 3.39
CA ALA A 202 2.46 -20.19 2.35
C ALA A 202 3.02 -19.88 0.95
N ARG A 203 3.06 -20.87 0.06
CA ARG A 203 3.57 -20.71 -1.31
C ARG A 203 2.65 -21.34 -2.34
N ASN A 204 2.44 -20.66 -3.47
CA ASN A 204 1.65 -21.16 -4.59
C ASN A 204 0.26 -21.67 -4.14
N LEU A 205 -0.45 -20.84 -3.38
CA LEU A 205 -1.83 -21.12 -3.00
C LEU A 205 -2.77 -20.66 -4.10
N HIS A 206 -3.79 -21.48 -4.37
CA HIS A 206 -4.79 -21.22 -5.38
C HIS A 206 -6.18 -21.34 -4.78
N THR A 207 -7.09 -20.45 -5.18
CA THR A 207 -8.51 -20.53 -4.78
C THR A 207 -9.44 -20.22 -5.94
N SER A 208 -10.66 -20.75 -5.87
CA SER A 208 -11.77 -20.40 -6.76
C SER A 208 -13.12 -20.68 -6.11
N ALA A 209 -14.19 -20.07 -6.62
CA ALA A 209 -15.56 -20.21 -6.10
C ALA A 209 -15.58 -20.07 -4.57
N ILE A 210 -15.06 -18.94 -4.11
CA ILE A 210 -15.04 -18.53 -2.71
C ILE A 210 -16.11 -17.47 -2.53
N THR A 211 -17.03 -17.64 -1.57
CA THR A 211 -18.13 -16.68 -1.34
C THR A 211 -17.89 -15.72 -0.17
N GLY A 212 -17.01 -16.07 0.76
CA GLY A 212 -16.67 -15.25 1.93
C GLY A 212 -15.30 -14.60 1.77
N SER A 213 -14.22 -15.33 2.10
CA SER A 213 -12.86 -14.82 1.97
C SER A 213 -11.86 -15.87 1.51
N HIS A 214 -10.94 -15.48 0.62
CA HIS A 214 -9.93 -16.40 0.10
C HIS A 214 -8.93 -16.79 1.18
N VAL A 215 -8.56 -15.82 2.03
CA VAL A 215 -7.72 -16.02 3.21
C VAL A 215 -8.38 -15.34 4.42
N VAL A 216 -8.40 -16.04 5.55
CA VAL A 216 -8.78 -15.48 6.86
C VAL A 216 -7.62 -15.66 7.83
N LEU A 217 -7.12 -14.56 8.38
CA LEU A 217 -6.13 -14.52 9.46
C LEU A 217 -6.83 -14.11 10.75
N SER A 218 -7.14 -15.08 11.62
CA SER A 218 -7.90 -14.87 12.85
C SER A 218 -7.02 -15.10 14.07
N THR A 219 -6.62 -14.02 14.76
CA THR A 219 -5.76 -14.14 15.95
C THR A 219 -4.42 -14.83 15.68
N TRP A 220 -4.03 -15.07 14.43
CA TRP A 220 -2.80 -15.80 14.11
C TRP A 220 -1.63 -14.84 13.91
N PRO A 221 -0.45 -15.04 14.55
CA PRO A 221 0.59 -14.02 14.58
C PRO A 221 1.13 -13.63 13.20
N GLU A 222 1.66 -14.59 12.44
CA GLU A 222 2.42 -14.28 11.22
C GLU A 222 2.03 -15.16 10.03
N LEU A 223 1.81 -14.53 8.87
CA LEU A 223 1.56 -15.21 7.60
C LEU A 223 2.36 -14.57 6.47
N TYR A 224 3.08 -15.39 5.71
CA TYR A 224 3.84 -14.99 4.54
C TYR A 224 3.32 -15.76 3.33
N ILE A 225 2.81 -15.07 2.32
CA ILE A 225 2.21 -15.63 1.10
C ILE A 225 3.07 -15.24 -0.10
N GLU A 226 3.53 -16.23 -0.87
CA GLU A 226 4.35 -16.02 -2.06
C GLU A 226 3.78 -16.73 -3.28
N GLY A 227 3.87 -16.10 -4.46
CA GLY A 227 3.63 -16.77 -5.76
C GLY A 227 2.22 -17.33 -5.95
N SER A 228 1.26 -16.78 -5.22
CA SER A 228 -0.10 -17.34 -5.11
C SER A 228 -1.08 -16.65 -6.06
N ARG A 229 -2.22 -17.30 -6.28
CA ARG A 229 -3.33 -16.74 -7.06
C ARG A 229 -4.67 -16.95 -6.37
N PHE A 230 -5.33 -15.86 -6.01
CA PHE A 230 -6.66 -15.90 -5.43
C PHE A 230 -7.71 -15.53 -6.46
N GLY A 231 -8.55 -16.51 -6.84
CA GLY A 231 -9.51 -16.40 -7.93
C GLY A 231 -9.00 -16.90 -9.30
N LEU A 232 -9.91 -17.04 -10.24
CA LEU A 232 -9.76 -17.53 -11.61
C LEU A 232 -10.34 -16.52 -12.61
N ASN A 233 -9.76 -16.52 -13.81
CA ASN A 233 -10.33 -15.76 -14.92
C ASN A 233 -11.58 -16.51 -15.42
N GLY A 234 -12.73 -15.85 -15.44
CA GLY A 234 -13.93 -16.36 -16.12
C GLY A 234 -15.22 -16.04 -15.37
N ALA A 235 -16.26 -15.67 -16.12
CA ALA A 235 -17.54 -15.22 -15.57
C ALA A 235 -18.31 -16.29 -14.78
N THR A 236 -18.01 -17.56 -14.99
CA THR A 236 -18.83 -18.70 -14.53
C THR A 236 -18.26 -19.44 -13.32
N TYR A 237 -16.99 -19.24 -12.97
CA TYR A 237 -16.31 -20.11 -12.00
C TYR A 237 -16.09 -19.48 -10.63
N ASP A 238 -16.04 -18.16 -10.54
CA ASP A 238 -15.91 -17.46 -9.27
C ASP A 238 -17.21 -16.83 -8.80
N CYS A 239 -17.23 -16.43 -7.53
CA CYS A 239 -18.37 -15.80 -6.87
C CYS A 239 -17.97 -14.42 -6.40
N PRO A 240 -18.89 -13.45 -6.35
CA PRO A 240 -18.69 -12.29 -5.51
C PRO A 240 -18.36 -12.71 -4.07
N CYS A 241 -17.42 -12.01 -3.44
CA CYS A 241 -17.00 -12.30 -2.07
C CYS A 241 -16.66 -11.01 -1.30
N ASP A 242 -16.59 -11.13 0.03
CA ASP A 242 -16.37 -9.98 0.91
C ASP A 242 -14.95 -9.43 0.79
N ALA A 243 -13.95 -10.31 0.80
CA ALA A 243 -12.55 -9.88 0.74
C ALA A 243 -11.66 -10.98 0.16
N PHE A 244 -10.56 -10.59 -0.47
CA PHE A 244 -9.49 -11.54 -0.72
C PHE A 244 -8.85 -11.99 0.59
N ILE A 245 -8.58 -11.04 1.50
CA ILE A 245 -7.98 -11.30 2.81
C ILE A 245 -8.83 -10.64 3.90
N THR A 246 -9.25 -11.43 4.89
CA THR A 246 -9.89 -10.93 6.11
C THR A 246 -8.93 -11.11 7.29
N VAL A 247 -8.72 -10.06 8.07
CA VAL A 247 -8.02 -10.08 9.36
C VAL A 247 -9.04 -9.86 10.47
N THR A 248 -9.00 -10.70 11.52
CA THR A 248 -9.97 -10.67 12.61
C THR A 248 -9.37 -11.17 13.93
N GLY A 249 -10.10 -11.00 15.03
CA GLY A 249 -9.71 -11.52 16.34
C GLY A 249 -8.65 -10.67 17.05
N GLY A 250 -7.74 -11.32 17.79
CA GLY A 250 -6.80 -10.66 18.69
C GLY A 250 -6.89 -11.18 20.12
N VAL A 251 -5.79 -11.14 20.88
CA VAL A 251 -5.80 -11.53 22.31
C VAL A 251 -5.43 -10.36 23.21
N VAL A 252 -6.37 -9.97 24.08
CA VAL A 252 -6.13 -8.91 25.07
C VAL A 252 -5.08 -9.37 26.09
N GLY A 253 -4.08 -8.52 26.33
CA GLY A 253 -3.01 -8.80 27.28
C GLY A 253 -1.93 -9.75 26.75
N ASN A 254 -2.04 -10.22 25.51
CA ASN A 254 -1.01 -10.98 24.83
C ASN A 254 -0.78 -10.43 23.41
N PRO A 255 -0.06 -9.30 23.27
CA PRO A 255 0.17 -8.63 21.99
C PRO A 255 0.97 -9.48 20.99
N ALA A 256 1.71 -10.50 21.44
CA ALA A 256 2.43 -11.43 20.57
C ALA A 256 1.53 -12.48 19.90
N ALA A 257 0.30 -12.64 20.39
CA ALA A 257 -0.62 -13.68 19.95
C ALA A 257 -1.12 -13.51 18.51
N GLY A 258 -1.07 -12.31 17.94
CA GLY A 258 -1.65 -12.06 16.63
C GLY A 258 -3.08 -11.52 16.66
N PRO A 259 -3.57 -11.03 15.50
CA PRO A 259 -2.84 -10.97 14.24
C PRO A 259 -1.86 -9.80 14.20
N ASN A 260 -0.61 -10.08 13.78
CA ASN A 260 0.50 -9.12 13.84
C ASN A 260 1.01 -8.80 12.44
N THR A 261 1.23 -9.85 11.64
CA THR A 261 2.07 -9.73 10.45
C THR A 261 1.48 -10.48 9.27
N LEU A 262 1.39 -9.78 8.14
CA LEU A 262 1.08 -10.36 6.85
C LEU A 262 2.06 -9.84 5.79
N PHE A 263 2.68 -10.75 5.06
CA PHE A 263 3.44 -10.43 3.86
C PHE A 263 2.83 -11.15 2.66
N CYS A 264 2.53 -10.42 1.59
CA CYS A 264 2.10 -10.96 0.30
C CYS A 264 3.09 -10.53 -0.78
N SER A 265 3.69 -11.48 -1.49
CA SER A 265 4.65 -11.19 -2.56
C SER A 265 4.35 -11.95 -3.85
N ASN A 266 4.38 -11.24 -4.99
CA ASN A 266 4.13 -11.81 -6.31
C ASN A 266 2.78 -12.56 -6.37
N VAL A 267 1.75 -11.98 -5.75
CA VAL A 267 0.41 -12.57 -5.67
C VAL A 267 -0.53 -11.92 -6.68
N GLN A 268 -1.31 -12.74 -7.37
CA GLN A 268 -2.41 -12.28 -8.21
C GLN A 268 -3.76 -12.45 -7.49
N PHE A 269 -4.55 -11.39 -7.44
CA PHE A 269 -5.90 -11.37 -6.89
C PHE A 269 -6.87 -11.00 -8.02
N ASN A 270 -7.70 -11.93 -8.48
CA ASN A 270 -8.50 -11.75 -9.70
C ASN A 270 -9.72 -12.68 -9.76
N LEU A 271 -10.94 -12.12 -9.83
CA LEU A 271 -12.20 -12.87 -10.02
C LEU A 271 -12.82 -12.75 -11.43
N GLY A 272 -12.07 -12.20 -12.40
CA GLY A 272 -12.54 -12.01 -13.77
C GLY A 272 -13.69 -11.00 -13.87
N ASN A 273 -14.93 -11.48 -13.99
CA ASN A 273 -16.11 -10.62 -14.17
C ASN A 273 -16.93 -10.44 -12.88
N ASN A 274 -16.59 -11.17 -11.81
CA ASN A 274 -17.19 -10.94 -10.49
C ASN A 274 -16.43 -9.84 -9.76
N TRP A 275 -16.93 -9.43 -8.61
CA TRP A 275 -16.35 -8.34 -7.81
C TRP A 275 -16.06 -8.82 -6.39
N VAL A 276 -15.06 -8.20 -5.77
CA VAL A 276 -14.70 -8.38 -4.36
C VAL A 276 -14.84 -7.03 -3.68
N ASP A 277 -15.43 -6.99 -2.50
CA ASP A 277 -15.55 -5.70 -1.81
C ASP A 277 -14.17 -5.12 -1.45
N SER A 278 -13.24 -5.95 -0.98
CA SER A 278 -11.91 -5.46 -0.60
C SER A 278 -10.75 -6.41 -0.91
N LEU A 279 -9.56 -5.86 -1.18
CA LEU A 279 -8.34 -6.66 -1.16
C LEU A 279 -8.07 -7.19 0.26
N ILE A 280 -8.02 -6.28 1.23
CA ILE A 280 -7.85 -6.64 2.64
C ILE A 280 -8.88 -5.90 3.51
N ALA A 281 -9.51 -6.64 4.41
CA ALA A 281 -10.46 -6.15 5.40
C ALA A 281 -10.03 -6.52 6.82
N TRP A 282 -10.06 -5.56 7.73
CA TRP A 282 -10.03 -5.80 9.17
C TRP A 282 -11.44 -5.70 9.72
N LYS A 283 -11.93 -6.79 10.31
CA LYS A 283 -13.28 -6.86 10.87
C LYS A 283 -13.31 -7.67 12.16
N ASP A 284 -14.24 -7.33 13.04
CA ASP A 284 -14.46 -8.07 14.29
C ASP A 284 -13.17 -8.27 15.11
N MET A 285 -12.33 -7.24 15.17
CA MET A 285 -11.13 -7.22 15.99
C MET A 285 -11.53 -7.24 17.47
N THR A 286 -10.76 -7.97 18.28
CA THR A 286 -11.02 -8.05 19.72
C THR A 286 -10.85 -6.66 20.35
N PRO A 287 -11.86 -6.13 21.07
CA PRO A 287 -11.75 -4.81 21.67
C PRO A 287 -10.52 -4.69 22.57
N ASP A 288 -9.84 -3.54 22.49
CA ASP A 288 -8.61 -3.25 23.23
C ASP A 288 -7.40 -4.15 22.91
N TYR A 289 -7.50 -5.02 21.89
CA TYR A 289 -6.34 -5.66 21.30
C TYR A 289 -5.36 -4.60 20.79
N ARG A 290 -4.07 -4.84 21.05
CA ARG A 290 -2.96 -4.10 20.48
C ARG A 290 -1.89 -5.13 20.17
N SER A 291 -1.40 -5.16 18.94
CA SER A 291 -0.19 -5.93 18.64
C SER A 291 1.04 -5.20 19.15
N ASP A 292 2.11 -5.95 19.44
CA ASP A 292 3.44 -5.37 19.71
C ASP A 292 4.06 -4.81 18.42
N VAL A 293 3.79 -5.48 17.29
CA VAL A 293 4.28 -5.14 15.96
C VAL A 293 3.21 -5.49 14.95
N GLU A 294 2.56 -4.48 14.38
CA GLU A 294 1.70 -4.64 13.22
C GLU A 294 2.53 -4.36 11.97
N THR A 295 2.51 -5.28 10.99
CA THR A 295 3.17 -5.09 9.68
C THR A 295 2.35 -5.78 8.59
N TRP A 296 1.90 -5.01 7.60
CA TRP A 296 1.02 -5.51 6.54
C TRP A 296 1.59 -5.13 5.17
N HIS A 297 2.33 -6.03 4.54
CA HIS A 297 3.12 -5.70 3.36
C HIS A 297 2.66 -6.46 2.12
N PHE A 298 2.43 -5.74 1.03
CA PHE A 298 2.08 -6.26 -0.28
C PHE A 298 3.11 -5.79 -1.29
N THR A 299 3.79 -6.72 -1.97
CA THR A 299 4.88 -6.40 -2.91
C THR A 299 4.71 -7.13 -4.23
N ASN A 300 4.81 -6.40 -5.35
CA ASN A 300 4.65 -6.96 -6.69
C ASN A 300 3.31 -7.68 -6.90
N CYS A 301 2.24 -7.21 -6.25
CA CYS A 301 0.93 -7.83 -6.36
C CYS A 301 0.12 -7.21 -7.50
N HIS A 302 -0.68 -8.04 -8.17
CA HIS A 302 -1.63 -7.60 -9.18
C HIS A 302 -3.04 -7.88 -8.69
N VAL A 303 -3.85 -6.83 -8.57
CA VAL A 303 -5.18 -6.87 -7.96
C VAL A 303 -6.19 -6.33 -8.94
N GLU A 304 -7.18 -7.13 -9.28
CA GLU A 304 -8.30 -6.74 -10.13
C GLU A 304 -9.63 -6.96 -9.41
N THR A 305 -10.70 -6.38 -9.95
CA THR A 305 -12.08 -6.65 -9.53
C THR A 305 -12.43 -6.25 -8.09
N ILE A 306 -11.72 -5.27 -7.50
CA ILE A 306 -11.98 -4.80 -6.14
C ILE A 306 -12.82 -3.52 -6.09
N ASN A 307 -13.58 -3.31 -5.01
CA ASN A 307 -14.16 -2.00 -4.68
C ASN A 307 -13.19 -1.16 -3.84
N ASN A 308 -12.52 -1.79 -2.88
CA ASN A 308 -11.63 -1.18 -1.91
C ASN A 308 -10.28 -1.90 -1.87
N ILE A 309 -9.19 -1.15 -1.71
CA ILE A 309 -7.88 -1.74 -1.38
C ILE A 309 -7.87 -2.14 0.09
N VAL A 310 -8.34 -1.23 0.94
CA VAL A 310 -8.34 -1.35 2.40
C VAL A 310 -9.75 -1.13 2.90
N ARG A 311 -10.23 -2.01 3.77
CA ARG A 311 -11.45 -1.83 4.53
C ARG A 311 -11.22 -2.07 6.02
N THR A 312 -11.75 -1.19 6.87
CA THR A 312 -11.78 -1.40 8.32
C THR A 312 -13.19 -1.18 8.83
N ASP A 313 -13.51 -1.76 9.99
CA ASP A 313 -14.72 -1.43 10.74
C ASP A 313 -14.37 -0.73 12.07
N SER A 314 -15.40 -0.34 12.81
CA SER A 314 -15.26 0.33 14.12
C SER A 314 -14.53 -0.46 15.21
N THR A 315 -14.22 -1.74 14.98
CA THR A 315 -13.46 -2.56 15.94
C THR A 315 -11.95 -2.34 15.83
N LEU A 316 -11.45 -1.92 14.67
CA LEU A 316 -10.03 -1.60 14.49
C LEU A 316 -9.74 -0.15 14.92
N ARG A 317 -8.93 0.01 15.96
CA ARG A 317 -8.55 1.34 16.49
C ARG A 317 -7.35 1.95 15.79
N THR A 318 -6.38 1.12 15.42
CA THR A 318 -5.15 1.57 14.76
C THR A 318 -4.85 0.60 13.65
N LEU A 319 -4.55 1.14 12.47
CA LEU A 319 -3.96 0.42 11.35
C LEU A 319 -2.55 0.96 11.18
N ASP A 320 -1.55 0.15 11.53
CA ASP A 320 -0.15 0.57 11.56
C ASP A 320 0.72 -0.22 10.57
N ASP A 321 1.72 0.43 9.98
CA ASP A 321 2.75 -0.17 9.10
C ASP A 321 2.19 -1.00 7.92
N LEU A 322 1.17 -0.46 7.24
CA LEU A 322 0.64 -1.02 6.00
C LEU A 322 1.40 -0.47 4.79
N ALA A 323 2.01 -1.34 3.99
CA ALA A 323 2.77 -0.94 2.81
C ALA A 323 2.34 -1.69 1.55
N PHE A 324 2.09 -0.95 0.47
CA PHE A 324 1.94 -1.48 -0.88
C PHE A 324 3.12 -1.01 -1.72
N THR A 325 3.89 -1.94 -2.28
CA THR A 325 5.09 -1.66 -3.08
C THR A 325 5.00 -2.33 -4.44
N ASN A 326 5.11 -1.55 -5.52
CA ASN A 326 5.07 -2.05 -6.90
C ASN A 326 3.82 -2.90 -7.19
N CYS A 327 2.66 -2.48 -6.65
CA CYS A 327 1.39 -3.17 -6.86
C CYS A 327 0.56 -2.47 -7.94
N SER A 328 -0.29 -3.23 -8.65
CA SER A 328 -1.25 -2.67 -9.59
C SER A 328 -2.68 -2.98 -9.15
N PHE A 329 -3.55 -1.97 -9.13
CA PHE A 329 -4.94 -2.06 -8.67
C PHE A 329 -5.90 -1.66 -9.78
N TYR A 330 -6.81 -2.57 -10.12
CA TYR A 330 -7.89 -2.39 -11.08
C TYR A 330 -9.23 -2.55 -10.38
N PHE A 331 -10.06 -1.52 -10.48
CA PHE A 331 -11.33 -1.43 -9.77
C PHE A 331 -12.46 -1.73 -10.74
N GLN A 332 -13.43 -2.53 -10.29
CA GLN A 332 -14.61 -2.86 -11.06
C GLN A 332 -15.81 -2.99 -10.11
N PRO A 333 -16.27 -1.86 -9.52
CA PRO A 333 -17.38 -1.92 -8.60
C PRO A 333 -18.68 -2.36 -9.28
N PRO A 334 -19.63 -2.92 -8.51
CA PRO A 334 -20.97 -3.19 -9.00
C PRO A 334 -21.57 -1.97 -9.71
N ALA A 335 -22.40 -2.21 -10.72
CA ALA A 335 -23.02 -1.13 -11.48
C ALA A 335 -23.83 -0.20 -10.54
N GLY A 336 -23.45 1.07 -10.49
CA GLY A 336 -24.08 2.09 -9.64
C GLY A 336 -23.36 2.37 -8.33
N GLU A 337 -22.31 1.63 -8.01
CA GLU A 337 -21.45 1.88 -6.85
C GLU A 337 -20.18 2.63 -7.24
N SER A 338 -19.70 3.50 -6.36
CA SER A 338 -18.43 4.20 -6.52
C SER A 338 -17.34 3.50 -5.71
N SER A 339 -16.22 3.17 -6.34
CA SER A 339 -15.01 2.79 -5.60
C SER A 339 -14.37 4.04 -4.99
N SER A 340 -14.19 4.08 -3.66
CA SER A 340 -13.33 5.07 -3.01
C SER A 340 -11.86 4.64 -2.99
N GLY A 341 -11.61 3.35 -3.22
CA GLY A 341 -10.31 2.70 -3.05
C GLY A 341 -9.93 2.49 -1.58
N TRP A 342 -10.56 3.19 -0.66
CA TRP A 342 -10.36 3.11 0.80
C TRP A 342 -11.71 3.23 1.51
N ALA A 343 -11.99 2.26 2.37
CA ALA A 343 -13.18 2.24 3.23
C ALA A 343 -12.72 2.06 4.68
N VAL A 344 -12.05 3.08 5.22
CA VAL A 344 -11.55 3.08 6.60
C VAL A 344 -12.59 3.73 7.51
N ASP A 345 -12.93 3.04 8.60
CA ASP A 345 -13.81 3.56 9.64
C ASP A 345 -13.23 4.82 10.27
N GLN A 346 -14.08 5.80 10.58
CA GLN A 346 -13.66 7.10 11.11
C GLN A 346 -12.92 6.97 12.46
N ALA A 347 -13.17 5.91 13.24
CA ALA A 347 -12.50 5.65 14.49
C ALA A 347 -11.11 5.01 14.32
N THR A 348 -10.77 4.51 13.13
CA THR A 348 -9.47 3.89 12.86
C THR A 348 -8.41 4.97 12.62
N GLN A 349 -7.38 5.00 13.46
CA GLN A 349 -6.17 5.79 13.23
C GLN A 349 -5.25 5.08 12.25
N VAL A 350 -4.83 5.73 11.17
CA VAL A 350 -3.95 5.12 10.14
C VAL A 350 -2.54 5.65 10.31
N THR A 351 -1.56 4.83 10.70
CA THR A 351 -0.18 5.28 10.99
C THR A 351 0.86 4.53 10.18
N ARG A 352 1.91 5.24 9.74
CA ARG A 352 3.05 4.65 9.00
C ARG A 352 2.63 3.87 7.74
N CYS A 353 1.52 4.26 7.12
CA CYS A 353 0.99 3.55 5.95
C CYS A 353 1.52 4.17 4.65
N GLN A 354 1.90 3.34 3.68
CA GLN A 354 2.58 3.81 2.48
C GLN A 354 2.21 3.08 1.18
N PHE A 355 2.25 3.84 0.09
CA PHE A 355 2.11 3.36 -1.30
C PHE A 355 3.33 3.79 -2.08
N ASN A 356 4.09 2.83 -2.60
CA ASN A 356 5.33 3.08 -3.29
C ASN A 356 5.36 2.41 -4.67
N GLY A 357 5.45 3.20 -5.73
CA GLY A 357 5.57 2.69 -7.10
C GLY A 357 4.33 1.93 -7.59
N CYS A 358 3.14 2.21 -7.05
CA CYS A 358 1.92 1.50 -7.40
C CYS A 358 1.23 2.11 -8.64
N ALA A 359 0.52 1.27 -9.40
CA ALA A 359 -0.41 1.69 -10.44
C ALA A 359 -1.86 1.60 -9.94
N ILE A 360 -2.54 2.72 -9.76
CA ILE A 360 -3.90 2.82 -9.21
C ILE A 360 -4.85 3.24 -10.35
N ASN A 361 -5.61 2.30 -10.88
CA ASN A 361 -6.48 2.54 -12.03
C ASN A 361 -7.89 3.02 -11.64
N THR A 362 -7.98 3.96 -10.69
CA THR A 362 -9.22 4.64 -10.26
C THR A 362 -8.89 5.95 -9.54
N SER A 363 -9.90 6.63 -8.99
CA SER A 363 -9.72 7.72 -8.03
C SER A 363 -9.58 7.19 -6.61
N LEU A 364 -8.65 7.76 -5.85
CA LEU A 364 -8.44 7.47 -4.43
C LEU A 364 -9.04 8.60 -3.60
N ALA A 365 -9.91 8.26 -2.66
CA ALA A 365 -10.43 9.20 -1.68
C ALA A 365 -10.19 8.67 -0.26
N LEU A 366 -9.65 9.52 0.62
CA LEU A 366 -9.36 9.16 2.00
C LEU A 366 -9.70 10.31 2.95
N GLU A 367 -10.39 9.97 4.03
CA GLU A 367 -10.60 10.83 5.18
C GLU A 367 -9.65 10.40 6.31
N MET A 368 -8.93 11.35 6.90
CA MET A 368 -7.90 11.09 7.90
C MET A 368 -8.26 11.76 9.23
N GLY A 369 -8.20 10.98 10.31
CA GLY A 369 -8.40 11.45 11.68
C GLY A 369 -7.11 11.96 12.33
N ALA A 370 -7.21 12.34 13.61
CA ALA A 370 -6.07 12.73 14.44
C ALA A 370 -4.96 11.68 14.41
N GLY A 371 -3.70 12.13 14.42
CA GLY A 371 -2.53 11.25 14.53
C GLY A 371 -2.31 10.29 13.37
N SER A 372 -3.03 10.42 12.26
CA SER A 372 -2.81 9.57 11.09
C SER A 372 -1.54 9.99 10.34
N ASP A 373 -0.82 9.06 9.72
CA ASP A 373 0.43 9.29 8.98
C ASP A 373 0.47 8.41 7.73
N MET A 374 0.54 9.06 6.56
CA MET A 374 0.51 8.38 5.27
C MET A 374 1.48 8.96 4.23
N ALA A 375 2.05 8.07 3.42
CA ALA A 375 2.96 8.43 2.34
C ALA A 375 2.57 7.78 1.01
N PHE A 376 2.58 8.56 -0.08
CA PHE A 376 2.44 8.09 -1.45
C PHE A 376 3.66 8.53 -2.23
N THR A 377 4.48 7.59 -2.69
CA THR A 377 5.70 7.86 -3.45
C THR A 377 5.71 7.15 -4.80
N GLY A 378 5.96 7.89 -5.88
CA GLY A 378 6.21 7.29 -7.20
C GLY A 378 5.02 6.55 -7.82
N ASN A 379 3.79 6.82 -7.39
CA ASN A 379 2.61 6.11 -7.88
C ASN A 379 2.10 6.70 -9.20
N MET A 380 1.50 5.86 -10.04
CA MET A 380 0.73 6.27 -11.21
C MET A 380 -0.77 6.07 -10.94
N VAL A 381 -1.56 7.12 -11.08
CA VAL A 381 -2.98 7.15 -10.72
C VAL A 381 -3.76 7.63 -11.93
N ARG A 382 -4.73 6.83 -12.38
CA ARG A 382 -5.57 7.21 -13.52
C ARG A 382 -6.69 8.17 -13.14
N GLY A 383 -7.17 8.11 -11.90
CA GLY A 383 -8.18 9.00 -11.36
C GLY A 383 -7.61 10.13 -10.50
N SER A 384 -8.47 10.69 -9.65
CA SER A 384 -8.14 11.80 -8.73
C SER A 384 -7.60 11.28 -7.41
N PHE A 385 -6.81 12.10 -6.73
CA PHE A 385 -6.47 11.93 -5.32
C PHE A 385 -7.29 12.94 -4.51
N SER A 386 -7.98 12.47 -3.48
CA SER A 386 -8.76 13.33 -2.58
C SER A 386 -8.44 12.97 -1.13
N PHE A 387 -7.76 13.86 -0.43
CA PHE A 387 -7.41 13.69 0.98
C PHE A 387 -8.06 14.78 1.82
N THR A 388 -8.82 14.36 2.83
CA THR A 388 -9.53 15.26 3.74
C THR A 388 -9.10 14.96 5.17
N SER A 389 -8.55 15.94 5.86
CA SER A 389 -8.40 15.84 7.31
C SER A 389 -9.72 16.19 8.00
N THR A 390 -10.18 15.32 8.88
CA THR A 390 -11.34 15.58 9.76
C THR A 390 -10.94 16.27 11.06
N HIS A 391 -9.64 16.46 11.29
CA HIS A 391 -9.12 17.11 12.49
C HIS A 391 -9.37 18.62 12.47
N THR A 392 -9.56 19.21 13.64
CA THR A 392 -9.94 20.64 13.79
C THR A 392 -8.77 21.53 14.20
N THR A 393 -7.64 20.98 14.65
CA THR A 393 -6.43 21.73 15.06
C THR A 393 -5.18 21.22 14.33
N SER A 394 -4.12 22.02 14.25
CA SER A 394 -2.85 21.57 13.65
C SER A 394 -2.10 20.60 14.56
N ASP A 395 -2.08 20.86 15.87
CA ASP A 395 -1.40 20.03 16.85
C ASP A 395 -2.08 18.66 16.96
N GLY A 396 -1.33 17.59 16.69
CA GLY A 396 -1.85 16.22 16.68
C GLY A 396 -2.68 15.86 15.44
N GLY A 397 -2.78 16.76 14.46
CA GLY A 397 -3.44 16.49 13.18
C GLY A 397 -2.72 15.42 12.33
N PRO A 398 -3.33 14.97 11.23
CA PRO A 398 -2.73 13.98 10.35
C PRO A 398 -1.51 14.52 9.59
N ARG A 399 -0.67 13.60 9.14
CA ARG A 399 0.50 13.82 8.28
C ARG A 399 0.29 13.15 6.94
N LEU A 400 0.54 13.88 5.86
CA LEU A 400 0.47 13.37 4.49
C LEU A 400 1.70 13.78 3.69
N ALA A 401 2.36 12.80 3.10
CA ALA A 401 3.47 13.00 2.16
C ALA A 401 3.12 12.44 0.78
N LEU A 402 3.15 13.29 -0.25
CA LEU A 402 2.95 12.92 -1.65
C LEU A 402 4.23 13.26 -2.41
N ALA A 403 5.00 12.25 -2.84
CA ALA A 403 6.24 12.44 -3.57
C ALA A 403 6.21 11.78 -4.95
N ASN A 404 6.53 12.51 -6.02
CA ASN A 404 6.72 11.97 -7.38
C ASN A 404 5.53 11.16 -7.93
N ASN A 405 4.29 11.48 -7.54
CA ASN A 405 3.11 10.79 -8.04
C ASN A 405 2.63 11.38 -9.38
N VAL A 406 2.18 10.54 -10.30
CA VAL A 406 1.62 10.90 -11.60
C VAL A 406 0.11 10.69 -11.56
N LEU A 407 -0.67 11.77 -11.66
CA LEU A 407 -2.13 11.75 -11.81
C LEU A 407 -2.47 12.02 -13.29
N GLU A 408 -2.77 10.97 -14.06
CA GLU A 408 -2.91 11.04 -15.53
C GLU A 408 -4.09 11.90 -15.98
N SER A 409 -5.24 11.78 -15.29
CA SER A 409 -6.47 12.51 -15.66
C SER A 409 -7.24 13.08 -14.48
N GLY A 410 -6.76 12.88 -13.26
CA GLY A 410 -7.42 13.33 -12.05
C GLY A 410 -6.86 14.61 -11.45
N LEU A 411 -7.63 15.14 -10.51
CA LEU A 411 -7.28 16.28 -9.67
C LEU A 411 -6.62 15.79 -8.39
N LEU A 412 -5.75 16.62 -7.82
CA LEU A 412 -5.35 16.50 -6.42
C LEU A 412 -6.23 17.43 -5.58
N ASN A 413 -7.12 16.85 -4.76
CA ASN A 413 -7.97 17.57 -3.82
C ASN A 413 -7.41 17.39 -2.41
N LEU A 414 -7.08 18.48 -1.73
CA LEU A 414 -6.59 18.48 -0.35
C LEU A 414 -7.48 19.40 0.47
N SER A 415 -8.01 18.91 1.60
CA SER A 415 -8.86 19.71 2.47
C SER A 415 -8.69 19.36 3.95
N GLY A 416 -9.19 20.23 4.85
CA GLY A 416 -9.12 20.04 6.30
C GLY A 416 -7.87 20.63 6.96
N VAL A 417 -7.65 20.31 8.25
CA VAL A 417 -6.51 20.79 9.05
C VAL A 417 -5.47 19.68 9.26
N TRP A 418 -4.25 19.90 8.81
CA TRP A 418 -3.16 18.94 8.83
C TRP A 418 -2.10 19.35 9.86
N ASN A 419 -1.40 18.37 10.44
CA ASN A 419 -0.18 18.65 11.17
C ASN A 419 0.97 18.90 10.18
N GLU A 420 1.12 17.99 9.22
CA GLU A 420 2.13 18.07 8.17
C GLU A 420 1.53 17.69 6.82
N LEU A 421 1.75 18.54 5.82
CA LEU A 421 1.34 18.29 4.44
C LEU A 421 2.53 18.58 3.52
N SER A 422 3.05 17.55 2.89
CA SER A 422 4.17 17.63 1.95
C SER A 422 3.74 17.09 0.59
N VAL A 423 3.85 17.92 -0.45
CA VAL A 423 3.62 17.53 -1.84
C VAL A 423 4.87 17.91 -2.62
N ALA A 424 5.56 16.95 -3.22
CA ALA A 424 6.82 17.17 -3.90
C ALA A 424 6.92 16.38 -5.21
N GLY A 425 7.19 17.05 -6.32
CA GLY A 425 7.35 16.43 -7.62
C GLY A 425 6.05 15.83 -8.18
N GLY A 426 6.16 15.08 -9.29
CA GLY A 426 5.03 14.38 -9.90
C GLY A 426 4.11 15.27 -10.75
N THR A 427 3.32 14.68 -11.64
CA THR A 427 2.47 15.44 -12.58
C THR A 427 1.00 15.32 -12.19
N CYS A 428 0.25 16.42 -12.20
CA CYS A 428 -1.21 16.39 -12.03
C CYS A 428 -1.88 17.37 -13.00
N SER A 429 -3.13 17.09 -13.37
CA SER A 429 -3.93 17.97 -14.25
C SER A 429 -4.41 19.24 -13.55
N GLY A 430 -4.47 19.23 -12.22
CA GLY A 430 -4.81 20.38 -11.38
C GLY A 430 -4.73 20.04 -9.89
N VAL A 431 -4.62 21.08 -9.07
CA VAL A 431 -4.60 20.99 -7.60
C VAL A 431 -5.71 21.89 -7.04
N ASN A 432 -6.62 21.32 -6.26
CA ASN A 432 -7.56 22.03 -5.42
C ASN A 432 -7.11 21.91 -3.97
N ASP A 433 -6.58 22.99 -3.43
CA ASP A 433 -5.99 22.99 -2.10
C ASP A 433 -6.79 23.92 -1.17
N PHE A 434 -7.59 23.32 -0.32
CA PHE A 434 -8.33 23.96 0.77
C PHE A 434 -7.77 23.55 2.15
N ALA A 435 -6.53 23.02 2.19
CA ALA A 435 -5.93 22.50 3.39
C ALA A 435 -5.23 23.61 4.20
N THR A 436 -5.49 23.64 5.50
CA THR A 436 -4.65 24.35 6.48
C THR A 436 -3.66 23.36 7.07
N ALA A 437 -2.40 23.74 7.30
CA ALA A 437 -1.44 22.83 7.96
C ALA A 437 -0.51 23.57 8.91
N GLY A 438 -0.06 22.89 9.98
CA GLY A 438 1.00 23.38 10.86
C GLY A 438 2.33 23.56 10.12
N HIS A 439 2.66 22.60 9.25
CA HIS A 439 3.73 22.71 8.26
C HIS A 439 3.23 22.29 6.88
N LYS A 440 3.43 23.15 5.86
CA LYS A 440 2.97 22.93 4.49
C LYS A 440 4.10 23.18 3.50
N SER A 441 4.46 22.16 2.72
CA SER A 441 5.41 22.27 1.63
C SER A 441 4.78 21.75 0.34
N ILE A 442 4.70 22.59 -0.70
CA ILE A 442 4.19 22.20 -2.01
C ILE A 442 5.23 22.59 -3.06
N LEU A 443 5.96 21.60 -3.56
CA LEU A 443 6.93 21.71 -4.65
C LEU A 443 6.38 21.01 -5.88
N LEU A 444 5.73 21.76 -6.77
CA LEU A 444 5.23 21.24 -8.04
C LEU A 444 6.34 21.27 -9.11
N PRO A 445 6.39 20.30 -10.04
CA PRO A 445 7.34 20.38 -11.14
C PRO A 445 7.03 21.53 -12.11
N PRO A 446 8.02 21.95 -12.93
CA PRO A 446 7.95 23.16 -13.75
C PRO A 446 6.80 23.21 -14.78
N ASN A 447 6.12 22.08 -15.04
CA ASN A 447 5.12 21.94 -16.10
C ASN A 447 3.70 21.64 -15.56
N THR A 448 3.45 21.77 -14.26
CA THR A 448 2.11 21.52 -13.68
C THR A 448 1.17 22.66 -14.02
N TYR A 449 0.09 22.35 -14.75
CA TYR A 449 -0.97 23.30 -15.06
C TYR A 449 -1.83 23.53 -13.81
N LEU A 450 -1.77 24.74 -13.25
CA LEU A 450 -2.73 25.17 -12.22
C LEU A 450 -4.05 25.51 -12.94
N GLY A 451 -4.94 24.52 -13.06
CA GLY A 451 -6.23 24.65 -13.76
C GLY A 451 -7.22 25.66 -13.14
N ALA A 452 -6.90 26.19 -11.95
CA ALA A 452 -7.58 27.28 -11.27
C ALA A 452 -6.53 28.13 -10.52
N PRO A 453 -6.83 29.39 -10.16
CA PRO A 453 -5.97 30.14 -9.24
C PRO A 453 -5.82 29.34 -7.94
N VAL A 454 -4.59 29.15 -7.47
CA VAL A 454 -4.35 28.57 -6.14
C VAL A 454 -4.82 29.61 -5.12
N TYR A 455 -6.02 29.42 -4.59
CA TYR A 455 -6.56 30.26 -3.52
C TYR A 455 -6.07 29.73 -2.19
N LEU A 456 -4.99 30.30 -1.67
CA LEU A 456 -4.61 30.10 -0.28
C LEU A 456 -5.61 30.87 0.60
N LYS A 457 -6.61 30.17 1.15
CA LYS A 457 -7.60 30.75 2.08
C LYS A 457 -7.26 30.39 3.51
N THR A 458 -7.47 31.34 4.43
CA THR A 458 -7.49 31.10 5.88
C THR A 458 -8.69 30.21 6.26
N PRO A 459 -8.72 29.62 7.48
CA PRO A 459 -9.85 28.83 7.99
C PRO A 459 -11.22 29.52 7.92
N ASN A 460 -11.24 30.85 7.79
CA ASN A 460 -12.47 31.66 7.78
C ASN A 460 -12.89 32.09 6.36
N GLY A 461 -12.25 31.56 5.31
CA GLY A 461 -12.54 31.89 3.92
C GLY A 461 -11.99 33.25 3.44
N ALA A 462 -11.22 33.95 4.28
CA ALA A 462 -10.49 35.15 3.88
C ALA A 462 -9.19 34.77 3.15
N ASP A 463 -8.79 35.57 2.16
CA ASP A 463 -7.49 35.44 1.52
C ASP A 463 -6.37 35.54 2.56
N LEU A 464 -5.37 34.66 2.49
CA LEU A 464 -4.25 34.63 3.42
C LEU A 464 -3.47 35.97 3.38
N ALA A 465 -3.63 36.77 4.42
CA ALA A 465 -2.61 37.74 4.82
C ALA A 465 -1.48 36.95 5.49
N PHE A 466 -0.28 37.01 4.91
CA PHE A 466 0.90 36.31 5.41
C PHE A 466 1.16 36.67 6.89
N GLN A 467 1.09 35.68 7.79
CA GLN A 467 1.67 35.77 9.13
C GLN A 467 3.18 35.56 9.03
N GLU A 468 3.94 36.28 9.86
CA GLU A 468 5.40 36.43 9.78
C GLU A 468 6.22 35.12 9.95
N ASP A 469 5.60 33.98 10.25
CA ASP A 469 6.29 32.70 10.54
C ASP A 469 5.99 31.55 9.55
N SER A 470 5.25 31.79 8.46
CA SER A 470 4.88 30.75 7.48
C SER A 470 5.82 30.75 6.25
N ASN A 471 6.75 29.78 6.16
CA ASN A 471 7.60 29.60 4.99
C ASN A 471 6.87 28.86 3.86
N ILE A 472 6.12 29.58 3.03
CA ILE A 472 5.61 29.05 1.75
C ILE A 472 6.65 29.34 0.67
N VAL A 473 7.36 28.32 0.19
CA VAL A 473 8.31 28.46 -0.90
C VAL A 473 7.71 27.90 -2.19
N LEU A 474 7.17 28.77 -3.04
CA LEU A 474 6.68 28.41 -4.38
C LEU A 474 7.83 28.54 -5.39
N TYR A 475 8.32 27.43 -5.92
CA TYR A 475 9.21 27.42 -7.09
C TYR A 475 8.39 27.15 -8.35
N GLY A 476 8.30 28.13 -9.25
CA GLY A 476 7.65 27.97 -10.57
C GLY A 476 8.25 28.90 -11.63
N ALA A 477 8.49 28.37 -12.83
CA ALA A 477 9.03 29.11 -13.97
C ALA A 477 7.91 29.77 -14.82
N GLN A 478 8.17 31.02 -15.24
CA GLN A 478 7.54 31.78 -16.33
C GLN A 478 6.04 31.56 -16.61
N ARG A 479 5.18 32.15 -15.78
CA ARG A 479 4.07 33.04 -16.20
C ARG A 479 3.52 33.74 -14.97
N GLN A 480 3.18 35.02 -15.13
CA GLN A 480 2.75 35.91 -14.06
C GLN A 480 1.72 35.27 -13.13
N VAL A 481 2.05 35.19 -11.84
CA VAL A 481 1.05 35.16 -10.77
C VAL A 481 0.41 36.55 -10.76
N LEU A 482 -0.73 36.71 -11.42
CA LEU A 482 -1.58 37.89 -11.25
C LEU A 482 -2.38 37.70 -9.95
N ALA A 483 -1.80 38.11 -8.82
CA ALA A 483 -2.59 38.40 -7.64
C ALA A 483 -3.35 39.72 -7.91
N SER A 484 -4.63 39.64 -8.28
CA SER A 484 -5.49 40.82 -8.37
C SER A 484 -6.06 41.12 -6.99
N PHE A 485 -5.53 42.15 -6.33
CA PHE A 485 -6.17 42.72 -5.15
C PHE A 485 -7.34 43.60 -5.60
N ASN A 486 -8.57 43.16 -5.33
CA ASN A 486 -9.76 43.94 -5.63
C ASN A 486 -10.30 44.54 -4.32
N THR A 487 -9.75 45.67 -3.88
CA THR A 487 -10.36 46.48 -2.82
C THR A 487 -11.22 47.56 -3.48
N GLN A 488 -12.49 47.23 -3.77
CA GLN A 488 -13.51 48.25 -3.99
C GLN A 488 -14.20 48.58 -2.67
N GLU A 489 -13.76 49.66 -2.02
CA GLU A 489 -14.67 50.47 -1.20
C GLU A 489 -14.76 51.86 -1.83
N SER A 490 -15.92 52.14 -2.40
CA SER A 490 -16.27 53.44 -2.99
C SER A 490 -16.90 54.33 -1.91
N ASN A 491 -16.27 55.47 -1.61
CA ASN A 491 -16.99 56.65 -1.11
C ASN A 491 -16.37 57.94 -1.70
N PRO A 492 -17.17 58.90 -2.22
CA PRO A 492 -16.65 60.02 -3.01
C PRO A 492 -16.76 61.38 -2.30
N VAL A 493 -15.67 62.13 -2.11
CA VAL A 493 -15.72 63.62 -1.97
C VAL A 493 -14.31 64.25 -2.20
N PRO A 494 -14.16 65.58 -2.41
CA PRO A 494 -14.09 66.29 -3.67
C PRO A 494 -12.71 66.94 -3.96
N SER A 495 -12.61 67.61 -5.09
CA SER A 495 -11.41 68.25 -5.66
C SER A 495 -10.90 69.53 -4.98
N PHE A 496 -9.59 69.77 -5.20
CA PHE A 496 -8.74 71.00 -5.12
C PHE A 496 -7.93 71.28 -3.84
N PRO A 497 -6.78 72.02 -3.88
CA PRO A 497 -5.78 72.24 -4.96
C PRO A 497 -4.32 71.96 -4.49
N GLN A 498 -3.36 72.12 -5.41
CA GLN A 498 -1.91 71.94 -5.25
C GLN A 498 -1.30 72.69 -4.04
N GLY A 499 -0.46 72.00 -3.28
CA GLY A 499 0.44 72.57 -2.28
C GLY A 499 1.04 71.48 -1.40
N ILE A 500 2.32 71.15 -1.61
CA ILE A 500 3.05 70.17 -0.80
C ILE A 500 3.35 70.76 0.57
N THR A 501 2.67 70.27 1.60
CA THR A 501 3.12 70.30 2.99
C THR A 501 3.10 68.88 3.53
N THR A 502 4.27 68.40 3.93
CA THR A 502 4.48 67.08 4.56
C THR A 502 3.78 66.99 5.92
N PRO A 503 2.91 65.99 6.17
CA PRO A 503 2.58 65.59 7.53
C PRO A 503 3.59 64.53 8.01
N SER A 504 4.21 64.79 9.16
CA SER A 504 4.96 63.78 9.90
C SER A 504 4.00 62.74 10.48
N VAL A 505 4.09 61.49 10.03
CA VAL A 505 3.45 60.35 10.69
C VAL A 505 4.55 59.54 11.38
N ASN A 506 4.59 59.62 12.71
CA ASN A 506 5.33 58.69 13.55
C ASN A 506 4.59 57.35 13.55
N GLY A 507 5.01 56.45 12.66
CA GLY A 507 4.61 55.06 12.63
C GLY A 507 5.52 54.34 11.64
N GLN A 508 6.26 53.34 12.10
CA GLN A 508 7.15 52.57 11.24
C GLN A 508 6.34 51.76 10.22
N ALA A 509 6.17 52.33 9.03
CA ALA A 509 5.76 51.60 7.84
C ALA A 509 7.03 51.26 7.06
N THR A 510 7.30 49.97 6.86
CA THR A 510 8.30 49.49 5.90
C THR A 510 7.79 49.86 4.51
N GLN A 511 8.24 51.00 3.96
CA GLN A 511 7.87 51.41 2.61
C GLN A 511 8.63 50.54 1.61
N ARG A 512 7.88 49.74 0.84
CA ARG A 512 8.39 49.00 -0.31
C ARG A 512 8.30 49.91 -1.54
N LEU A 513 9.43 50.18 -2.19
CA LEU A 513 9.51 50.96 -3.42
C LEU A 513 9.92 50.04 -4.57
N ASP A 514 9.00 49.76 -5.49
CA ASP A 514 9.31 49.05 -6.72
C ASP A 514 9.77 50.04 -7.79
N VAL A 515 10.98 49.87 -8.32
CA VAL A 515 11.54 50.71 -9.39
C VAL A 515 11.83 49.84 -10.61
N GLN A 516 11.27 50.21 -11.77
CA GLN A 516 11.67 49.66 -13.06
C GLN A 516 12.77 50.53 -13.67
N ALA A 517 13.92 49.92 -13.97
CA ALA A 517 15.03 50.57 -14.68
C ALA A 517 15.43 49.73 -15.90
N ARG A 518 15.74 50.41 -17.01
CA ARG A 518 16.27 49.83 -18.26
C ARG A 518 17.79 49.92 -18.29
N HIS A 519 18.39 49.20 -19.23
CA HIS A 519 19.83 49.27 -19.49
C HIS A 519 20.26 50.72 -19.75
N GLY A 520 21.06 51.29 -18.84
CA GLY A 520 21.57 52.67 -18.91
C GLY A 520 20.91 53.67 -17.97
N ASP A 521 19.92 53.27 -17.18
CA ASP A 521 19.26 54.17 -16.22
C ASP A 521 20.09 54.35 -14.94
N SER A 522 20.14 55.58 -14.42
CA SER A 522 20.67 55.87 -13.08
C SER A 522 19.53 55.92 -12.07
N VAL A 523 19.56 55.07 -11.04
CA VAL A 523 18.60 55.11 -9.93
C VAL A 523 19.25 55.81 -8.73
N THR A 524 18.65 56.91 -8.28
CA THR A 524 19.14 57.69 -7.13
C THR A 524 18.27 57.39 -5.90
N TYR A 525 18.89 56.97 -4.80
CA TYR A 525 18.20 56.72 -3.52
C TYR A 525 18.43 57.87 -2.53
N PRO A 526 17.41 58.28 -1.76
CA PRO A 526 17.60 59.17 -0.61
C PRO A 526 18.32 58.44 0.54
N SER A 527 19.16 59.16 1.28
CA SER A 527 20.05 58.65 2.34
C SER A 527 19.37 58.18 3.63
N ALA A 528 18.08 57.84 3.62
CA ALA A 528 17.28 57.60 4.82
C ALA A 528 16.94 56.12 5.10
N PHE A 529 17.44 55.16 4.31
CA PHE A 529 17.19 53.74 4.54
C PHE A 529 18.20 53.14 5.52
N LYS A 530 17.70 52.53 6.62
CA LYS A 530 18.52 51.84 7.65
C LYS A 530 18.76 50.36 7.35
N GLU A 531 18.10 49.79 6.35
CA GLU A 531 18.24 48.38 5.95
C GLU A 531 18.45 48.29 4.43
N ALA A 532 19.18 47.25 3.99
CA ALA A 532 19.48 47.04 2.57
C ALA A 532 18.20 46.70 1.80
N PRO A 533 17.85 47.44 0.73
CA PRO A 533 16.66 47.14 -0.05
C PRO A 533 16.82 45.84 -0.85
N SER A 534 15.73 45.06 -0.95
CA SER A 534 15.63 43.93 -1.86
C SER A 534 15.65 44.44 -3.31
N VAL A 535 16.62 44.00 -4.12
CA VAL A 535 16.72 44.38 -5.54
C VAL A 535 16.10 43.29 -6.42
N HIS A 536 15.07 43.63 -7.18
CA HIS A 536 14.52 42.77 -8.23
C HIS A 536 15.02 43.23 -9.61
N ILE A 537 15.77 42.38 -10.30
CA ILE A 537 16.23 42.63 -11.67
C ILE A 537 15.28 41.92 -12.63
N THR A 538 14.62 42.67 -13.51
CA THR A 538 13.75 42.11 -14.56
C THR A 538 14.47 42.19 -15.92
N PRO A 539 14.67 41.07 -16.65
CA PRO A 539 15.31 41.12 -17.95
C PRO A 539 14.44 41.85 -18.98
N ALA A 540 15.04 42.77 -19.74
CA ALA A 540 14.40 43.36 -20.90
C ALA A 540 14.61 42.44 -22.12
N ALA A 541 13.52 41.77 -22.52
CA ALA A 541 13.33 41.06 -23.79
C ALA A 541 14.09 39.73 -24.00
N ALA A 542 13.51 38.92 -24.90
CA ALA A 542 13.81 37.53 -25.17
C ALA A 542 15.23 37.30 -25.71
N GLY A 543 16.13 36.84 -24.85
CA GLY A 543 17.43 36.28 -25.19
C GLY A 543 17.98 35.57 -23.96
N GLY A 544 18.00 34.23 -23.99
CA GLY A 544 18.27 33.39 -22.83
C GLY A 544 19.65 33.60 -22.21
N GLY A 545 19.66 33.87 -20.91
CA GLY A 545 20.84 33.83 -20.06
C GLY A 545 20.39 33.86 -18.58
N PHE A 546 20.90 32.93 -17.78
CA PHE A 546 20.73 32.94 -16.32
C PHE A 546 21.70 33.98 -15.72
N TRP A 547 21.20 34.78 -14.79
CA TRP A 547 21.99 35.76 -14.05
C TRP A 547 21.99 35.36 -12.58
N LEU A 548 23.17 35.22 -11.99
CA LEU A 548 23.35 35.05 -10.54
C LEU A 548 23.84 36.39 -9.98
N ALA A 549 23.14 36.93 -8.99
CA ALA A 549 23.59 38.07 -8.21
C ALA A 549 23.95 37.58 -6.81
N ALA A 550 25.19 37.79 -6.40
CA ALA A 550 25.61 37.61 -5.02
C ALA A 550 25.85 39.00 -4.42
N VAL A 551 25.20 39.28 -3.29
CA VAL A 551 25.49 40.48 -2.49
C VAL A 551 26.47 40.06 -1.42
N ASP A 552 27.72 40.51 -1.52
CA ASP A 552 28.70 40.34 -0.45
C ASP A 552 28.44 41.40 0.63
N THR A 553 27.94 40.97 1.78
CA THR A 553 27.68 41.82 2.94
C THR A 553 28.82 41.82 3.95
N SER A 554 29.97 41.20 3.64
CA SER A 554 31.08 41.04 4.59
C SER A 554 31.88 42.31 4.90
N GLN A 555 31.54 43.45 4.30
CA GLN A 555 32.15 44.75 4.62
C GLN A 555 31.11 45.77 5.06
N THR A 556 30.71 45.72 6.33
CA THR A 556 29.96 46.80 6.99
C THR A 556 30.73 47.33 8.18
N HIS A 557 31.89 47.93 7.93
CA HIS A 557 32.41 49.01 8.77
C HIS A 557 33.06 50.06 7.87
N ASP A 558 32.65 51.31 8.06
CA ASP A 558 33.22 52.54 7.48
C ASP A 558 32.93 52.81 6.00
N GLY A 559 31.66 53.09 5.69
CA GLY A 559 31.29 54.07 4.65
C GLY A 559 31.69 53.80 3.20
N GLN A 560 32.01 52.56 2.84
CA GLN A 560 32.34 52.16 1.47
C GLN A 560 31.15 51.45 0.82
N GLY A 561 30.87 51.80 -0.43
CA GLY A 561 29.67 51.36 -1.16
C GLY A 561 29.62 49.85 -1.43
N PHE A 562 28.40 49.38 -1.71
CA PHE A 562 28.16 47.99 -2.11
C PHE A 562 28.71 47.72 -3.52
N THR A 563 29.39 46.59 -3.69
CA THR A 563 29.75 46.07 -5.02
C THR A 563 28.79 44.96 -5.36
N LEU A 564 27.96 45.15 -6.38
CA LEU A 564 27.09 44.11 -6.92
C LEU A 564 27.78 43.51 -8.16
N ALA A 565 28.20 42.24 -8.05
CA ALA A 565 28.75 41.50 -9.19
C ALA A 565 27.61 40.80 -9.94
N VAL A 566 27.53 41.02 -11.26
CA VAL A 566 26.52 40.41 -12.13
C VAL A 566 27.25 39.57 -13.17
N TRP A 567 27.02 38.26 -13.17
CA TRP A 567 27.65 37.33 -14.12
C TRP A 567 26.68 36.90 -15.22
N ASN A 568 27.14 36.96 -16.48
CA ASN A 568 26.43 36.41 -17.64
C ASN A 568 26.92 34.97 -17.88
N MET A 569 26.04 33.98 -17.72
CA MET A 569 26.35 32.56 -17.89
C MET A 569 25.98 32.01 -19.28
N ALA A 570 25.85 32.86 -20.31
CA ALA A 570 25.30 32.46 -21.61
C ALA A 570 26.21 31.56 -22.48
N GLU A 571 27.46 31.29 -22.10
CA GLU A 571 28.32 30.36 -22.83
C GLU A 571 28.97 29.39 -21.84
N GLY A 572 28.74 28.09 -22.01
CA GLY A 572 29.06 27.03 -21.05
C GLY A 572 30.56 26.75 -20.83
N ARG A 573 31.37 27.76 -20.48
CA ARG A 573 32.73 27.62 -19.94
C ARG A 573 32.99 28.69 -18.86
N PRO A 574 33.54 28.34 -17.67
CA PRO A 574 33.71 29.28 -16.55
C PRO A 574 34.80 30.36 -16.75
N GLU A 575 35.57 30.33 -17.83
CA GLU A 575 36.86 31.03 -17.91
C GLU A 575 36.83 32.40 -18.62
N THR A 576 35.68 32.86 -19.13
CA THR A 576 35.57 34.12 -19.90
C THR A 576 34.46 35.06 -19.44
N ALA A 577 34.12 35.09 -18.15
CA ALA A 577 33.22 36.10 -17.62
C ALA A 577 33.91 37.49 -17.59
N GLN A 578 33.54 38.39 -18.49
CA GLN A 578 33.91 39.81 -18.39
C GLN A 578 33.09 40.47 -17.29
N ALA A 579 33.76 41.00 -16.25
CA ALA A 579 33.14 41.92 -15.31
C ALA A 579 32.83 43.23 -16.03
N VAL A 580 31.55 43.61 -16.08
CA VAL A 580 31.12 44.93 -16.58
C VAL A 580 31.05 45.87 -15.37
N PRO A 581 31.94 46.87 -15.25
CA PRO A 581 31.87 47.82 -14.15
C PRO A 581 30.69 48.78 -14.34
N PHE A 582 29.90 48.97 -13.29
CA PHE A 582 29.00 50.12 -13.16
C PHE A 582 29.42 50.91 -11.92
N THR A 583 29.25 52.23 -11.98
CA THR A 583 29.62 53.14 -10.90
C THR A 583 28.35 53.66 -10.24
N ILE A 584 28.19 53.42 -8.94
CA ILE A 584 27.17 54.08 -8.13
C ILE A 584 27.82 55.32 -7.52
N THR A 585 27.34 56.51 -7.87
CA THR A 585 27.81 57.76 -7.27
C THR A 585 26.82 58.20 -6.21
N ALA A 586 27.23 58.21 -4.94
CA ALA A 586 26.47 58.81 -3.86
C ALA A 586 26.91 60.28 -3.71
N THR A 587 26.00 61.23 -3.93
CA THR A 587 26.20 62.63 -3.56
C THR A 587 25.26 62.99 -2.42
N GLY A 588 25.84 63.23 -1.25
CA GLY A 588 25.18 63.86 -0.11
C GLY A 588 26.06 65.01 0.39
N PRO A 589 25.48 66.06 1.00
CA PRO A 589 26.27 67.12 1.61
C PRO A 589 27.12 66.52 2.74
N ALA A 590 28.40 66.91 2.78
CA ALA A 590 29.28 66.63 3.91
C ALA A 590 28.68 67.20 5.20
N LEU A 591 28.81 66.44 6.30
CA LEU A 591 28.56 66.94 7.65
C LEU A 591 29.37 68.19 7.96
#